data_AF-A0A1M6ET13-F1
#
_entry.id   AF-A0A1M6ET13-F1
#
_cell.length_a   1.000
_cell.length_b   1.000
_cell.length_c   1.000
_cell.angle_alpha   90.00
_cell.angle_beta   90.00
_cell.angle_gamma   90.00
#
_symmetry.space_group_name_H-M   'P 1'
#
loop_
_entity.id
_entity.type
_entity.pdbx_description
1 polymer ?
#
loop_
_entity_poly.entity_id
_entity_poly.type
_entity_poly.pdbx_seq_one_letter_code
_entity_poly.pdbx_strand_id
1 'polypeptide(L)' 'MKLKDLKKGVFFKLKDSDTAPVWIRGEYVRSEKKYSTFKFDDINHERLLSPDKEVITDFEF' A
#
# COMPACT_ATOMS: atom_id res chain seq x y z
N MET A 1 8.12 -8.02 -0.36
CA MET A 1 8.67 -6.81 -1.04
C MET A 1 8.54 -5.61 -0.11
N LYS A 2 9.33 -4.54 -0.25
CA LYS A 2 9.11 -3.30 0.53
C LYS A 2 8.25 -2.31 -0.23
N LEU A 3 7.46 -1.51 0.50
CA LEU A 3 6.55 -0.53 -0.09
C LEU A 3 7.27 0.51 -0.97
N LYS A 4 8.49 0.91 -0.61
CA LYS A 4 9.31 1.84 -1.39
C LYS A 4 9.72 1.33 -2.78
N ASP A 5 9.75 0.02 -2.95
CA ASP A 5 10.12 -0.62 -4.20
C ASP A 5 8.92 -0.64 -5.18
N LEU A 6 7.70 -0.32 -4.70
CA LEU A 6 6.51 -0.25 -5.52
C LEU A 6 6.45 1.08 -6.30
N LYS A 7 6.06 0.98 -7.57
CA LYS A 7 5.65 2.15 -8.36
C LYS A 7 4.33 2.71 -7.81
N LYS A 8 4.07 3.99 -8.05
CA LYS A 8 2.77 4.60 -7.76
C LYS A 8 1.67 3.85 -8.52
N GLY A 9 0.53 3.63 -7.86
CA GLY A 9 -0.63 2.96 -8.44
C GLY A 9 -0.59 1.43 -8.36
N VAL A 10 0.50 0.84 -7.85
CA VAL A 10 0.60 -0.62 -7.70
C VAL A 10 -0.27 -1.09 -6.53
N PHE A 11 -0.96 -2.21 -6.76
CA PHE A 11 -1.76 -2.91 -5.76
C PHE A 11 -0.89 -3.74 -4.83
N PHE A 12 -1.25 -3.77 -3.55
CA PHE A 12 -0.57 -4.59 -2.55
C PHE A 12 -1.50 -4.98 -1.41
N LYS A 13 -1.14 -6.06 -0.68
CA LYS A 13 -1.75 -6.45 0.60
C LYS A 13 -0.75 -6.26 1.75
N LEU A 14 -1.28 -5.97 2.93
CA LEU A 14 -0.50 -5.84 4.18
C LEU A 14 -0.32 -7.17 4.93
N LYS A 15 -1.11 -8.18 4.56
CA LYS A 15 -1.10 -9.53 5.15
C LYS A 15 -1.43 -10.54 4.06
N ASP A 16 -0.85 -11.73 4.19
CA ASP A 16 -1.13 -12.85 3.31
C ASP A 16 -2.42 -13.54 3.76
N SER A 17 -3.55 -13.08 3.23
CA SER A 17 -4.87 -13.62 3.55
C SER A 17 -5.87 -13.21 2.46
N ASP A 18 -6.79 -14.13 2.17
CA ASP A 18 -7.86 -13.90 1.18
C ASP A 18 -8.77 -12.73 1.58
N THR A 19 -8.98 -12.53 2.88
CA THR A 19 -9.82 -11.45 3.42
C THR A 19 -9.07 -10.15 3.66
N ALA A 20 -7.75 -10.12 3.42
CA ALA A 20 -6.97 -8.90 3.61
C ALA A 20 -7.36 -7.85 2.54
N PRO A 21 -7.59 -6.59 2.95
CA PRO A 21 -7.93 -5.53 2.02
C PRO A 21 -6.79 -5.26 1.03
N VAL A 22 -7.16 -4.92 -0.21
CA VAL A 22 -6.24 -4.47 -1.25
C VAL A 22 -6.01 -2.97 -1.12
N TRP A 23 -4.74 -2.58 -1.15
CA TRP A 23 -4.30 -1.19 -1.05
C TRP A 23 -3.61 -0.76 -2.34
N ILE A 24 -3.63 0.53 -2.59
CA ILE A 24 -2.92 1.18 -3.70
C ILE A 24 -1.83 2.07 -3.12
N ARG A 25 -0.61 1.99 -3.66
CA ARG A 25 0.48 2.89 -3.26
C ARG A 25 0.32 4.26 -3.94
N GLY A 26 0.08 5.29 -3.12
CA GLY A 26 -0.02 6.69 -3.52
C GLY A 26 1.30 7.45 -3.48
N GLU A 27 1.24 8.74 -3.19
CA GLU A 27 2.40 9.63 -3.21
C GLU A 27 3.32 9.48 -2.00
N TYR A 28 4.59 9.85 -2.16
CA TYR A 28 5.48 9.98 -1.01
C TYR A 28 5.29 11.33 -0.33
N VAL A 29 4.85 11.31 0.92
CA VAL A 29 4.65 12.50 1.75
C VAL A 29 5.95 12.80 2.48
N ARG A 30 6.72 13.76 1.97
CA ARG A 30 8.08 14.09 2.47
C ARG A 30 8.09 14.55 3.94
N SER A 31 7.09 15.31 4.37
CA SER A 31 6.97 15.77 5.77
C SER A 31 6.84 14.61 6.75
N GLU A 32 6.12 13.55 6.33
CA GLU A 32 5.83 12.37 7.14
C GLU A 32 6.86 11.26 6.96
N LYS A 33 7.73 11.39 5.94
CA LYS A 33 8.66 10.36 5.47
C LYS A 33 7.98 9.02 5.17
N LYS A 34 6.73 9.05 4.71
CA LYS A 34 5.85 7.89 4.48
C LYS A 34 5.17 7.97 3.12
N TYR A 35 4.66 6.84 2.63
CA TYR A 35 3.78 6.81 1.47
C TYR A 35 2.32 6.92 1.89
N SER A 36 1.58 7.79 1.22
CA SER A 36 0.12 7.73 1.16
C SER A 36 -0.29 6.42 0.51
N THR A 37 -1.29 5.77 1.08
CA THR A 37 -1.89 4.52 0.59
C THR A 37 -3.37 4.57 0.85
N PHE A 38 -4.17 4.05 -0.06
CA PHE A 38 -5.63 4.05 0.08
C PHE A 38 -6.19 2.70 -0.32
N LYS A 39 -7.33 2.32 0.26
CA LYS A 39 -7.97 1.06 -0.12
C LYS A 39 -8.50 1.14 -1.54
N PHE A 40 -8.45 0.01 -2.24
CA PHE A 40 -8.98 -0.09 -3.60
C PHE A 40 -10.50 0.11 -3.64
N ASP A 41 -11.23 -0.42 -2.65
CA ASP A 41 -12.69 -0.37 -2.53
C ASP A 41 -13.22 0.88 -1.80
N ASP A 42 -12.36 1.61 -1.10
CA ASP A 42 -12.69 2.82 -0.35
C ASP A 42 -11.52 3.82 -0.42
N ILE A 43 -11.50 4.63 -1.48
CA ILE A 43 -10.43 5.60 -1.74
C ILE A 43 -10.30 6.63 -0.60
N ASN A 44 -11.39 6.93 0.11
CA ASN A 44 -11.37 7.85 1.25
C ASN A 44 -10.66 7.25 2.48
N HIS A 45 -10.39 5.94 2.48
CA HIS A 45 -9.67 5.26 3.53
C HIS A 45 -8.16 5.34 3.33
N GLU A 46 -7.58 6.52 3.60
CA GLU A 46 -6.14 6.75 3.51
C GLU A 46 -5.37 6.27 4.75
N ARG A 47 -4.15 5.77 4.52
CA ARG A 47 -3.12 5.50 5.53
C ARG A 47 -1.74 5.92 5.06
N LEU A 48 -0.94 6.41 6.01
CA LEU A 48 0.49 6.67 5.81
C LEU A 48 1.34 5.49 6.27
N LEU A 49 2.09 4.89 5.36
CA LEU A 49 2.91 3.70 5.62
C LEU A 49 4.40 3.98 5.42
N SER A 50 5.21 3.33 6.25
CA SER A 50 6.67 3.42 6.18
C SER A 50 7.21 2.88 4.85
N PRO A 51 8.23 3.51 4.24
CA PRO A 51 8.93 2.99 3.06
C PRO A 51 9.42 1.55 3.21
N ASP A 52 9.85 1.16 4.40
CA ASP A 52 10.39 -0.17 4.68
C ASP A 52 9.32 -1.20 5.08
N LYS A 53 8.03 -0.85 5.01
CA LYS A 53 6.95 -1.77 5.31
C LYS A 53 6.95 -2.93 4.30
N GLU A 54 6.94 -4.15 4.81
CA GLU A 54 6.76 -5.35 4.00
C GLU A 54 5.32 -5.48 3.49
N VAL A 55 5.21 -5.78 2.21
CA VAL A 55 3.96 -5.88 1.45
C VAL A 55 4.02 -7.04 0.47
N ILE A 56 2.82 -7.49 0.06
CA ILE A 56 2.60 -8.61 -0.86
C ILE A 56 1.99 -8.04 -2.14
N THR A 57 2.57 -8.37 -3.30
CA THR A 57 2.12 -7.91 -4.63
C THR A 57 1.58 -9.05 -5.50
N ASP A 58 1.94 -10.29 -5.18
CA ASP A 58 1.57 -11.47 -5.95
C ASP A 58 0.34 -12.11 -5.30
N PHE A 59 -0.83 -11.59 -5.64
CA PHE A 59 -2.12 -12.08 -5.15
C PHE A 59 -3.20 -11.89 -6.23
N GLU A 60 -4.26 -12.68 -6.14
CA GLU A 60 -5.49 -12.52 -6.94
C GLU A 60 -6.54 -11.76 -6.10
N PHE A 61 -7.33 -10.91 -6.76
CA PHE A 61 -8.38 -10.10 -6.14
C PHE A 61 -9.57 -9.87 -7.07
#